data_AF-A0A537HQ47-F1
#
_entry.id   AF-A0A537HQ47-F1
#
_cell.length_a   1.000
_cell.length_b   1.000
_cell.length_c   1.000
_cell.angle_alpha   90.00
_cell.angle_beta   90.00
_cell.angle_gamma   90.00
#
_symmetry.space_group_name_H-M   'P 1'
#
loop_
_entity.id
_entity.type
_entity.pdbx_description
1 polymer ?
#
loop_
_entity_poly.entity_id
_entity_poly.type
_entity_poly.pdbx_seq_one_letter_code
_entity_poly.pdbx_strand_id
1 'polypeptide(L)' 'MTRLKTGITEFDEMLRGGFLEGDAVMVAGAAGSGKTTLALQHLVNGAT' A
#
# COMPACT_ATOMS: atom_id res chain seq x y z
N MET A 1 11.81 12.14 -6.03
CA MET A 1 11.12 11.41 -4.95
C MET A 1 10.95 9.98 -5.39
N THR A 2 11.57 9.04 -4.68
CA THR A 2 11.42 7.60 -4.92
C THR A 2 10.05 7.16 -4.40
N ARG A 3 9.42 6.21 -5.10
CA ARG A 3 8.19 5.56 -4.64
C ARG A 3 8.42 4.06 -4.47
N LEU A 4 7.87 3.52 -3.39
CA LEU A 4 7.88 2.11 -3.04
C LEU A 4 6.58 1.49 -3.53
N LYS A 5 6.69 0.52 -4.44
CA LYS A 5 5.54 -0.24 -4.93
C LYS A 5 4.92 -1.06 -3.81
N THR A 6 3.59 -1.17 -3.84
CA THR A 6 2.83 -1.97 -2.90
C THR A 6 2.84 -3.46 -3.25
N GLY A 7 3.16 -3.78 -4.52
CA GLY A 7 3.08 -5.14 -5.07
C GLY A 7 1.67 -5.51 -5.52
N ILE A 8 0.73 -4.57 -5.49
CA ILE A 8 -0.63 -4.70 -6.02
C ILE A 8 -0.76 -3.74 -7.20
N THR A 9 -0.73 -4.26 -8.43
CA THR A 9 -0.60 -3.47 -9.66
C THR A 9 -1.62 -2.35 -9.76
N GLU A 10 -2.91 -2.66 -9.60
CA GLU A 10 -4.00 -1.69 -9.72
C GLU A 10 -3.91 -0.63 -8.62
N PHE A 11 -3.46 -1.01 -7.43
CA PHE A 11 -3.29 -0.07 -6.32
C PHE A 11 -2.08 0.85 -6.53
N ASP A 12 -0.98 0.33 -7.08
CA ASP A 12 0.17 1.12 -7.47
C ASP A 12 -0.18 2.13 -8.56
N GLU A 13 -1.01 1.76 -9.53
CA GLU A 13 -1.54 2.68 -10.54
C GLU A 13 -2.37 3.80 -9.91
N MET A 14 -3.29 3.45 -8.99
CA MET A 14 -4.08 4.42 -8.23
C MET A 14 -3.21 5.39 -7.41
N LEU A 15 -2.11 4.89 -6.83
CA LEU A 15 -1.14 5.68 -6.05
C LEU A 15 -0.08 6.38 -6.91
N ARG A 16 -0.13 6.22 -8.24
CA ARG A 16 0.86 6.77 -9.19
C ARG A 16 2.28 6.28 -8.93
N GLY A 17 2.41 4.98 -8.70
CA GLY A 17 3.68 4.28 -8.48
C GLY A 17 3.96 3.86 -7.03
N GLY A 18 2.95 3.86 -6.16
CA GLY A 18 3.07 3.40 -4.77
C GLY A 18 3.35 4.52 -3.75
N PHE A 19 3.76 4.15 -2.55
CA PHE A 19 3.98 5.07 -1.43
C PHE A 19 5.28 5.87 -1.56
N LEU A 20 5.37 7.03 -0.94
CA LEU A 20 6.62 7.80 -0.90
C LEU A 20 7.61 7.12 0.05
N GLU A 21 8.86 6.97 -0.39
CA GLU A 21 9.92 6.40 0.45
C GLU A 21 10.17 7.28 1.68
N GLY A 22 10.20 6.66 2.87
CA GLY A 22 10.42 7.34 4.16
C GLY A 22 9.19 8.03 4.75
N ASP A 23 8.02 7.91 4.11
CA ASP A 23 6.77 8.54 4.55
C ASP A 23 5.90 7.61 5.41
N ALA A 24 4.99 8.17 6.19
CA ALA A 24 4.03 7.42 7.01
C ALA A 24 2.62 7.53 6.44
N VAL A 25 1.97 6.38 6.17
CA VAL A 25 0.66 6.31 5.52
C VAL A 25 -0.42 5.82 6.48
N MET A 26 -1.51 6.58 6.61
CA MET A 26 -2.69 6.20 7.39
C MET A 26 -3.75 5.51 6.51
N VAL A 27 -4.17 4.31 6.91
CA VAL A 27 -5.27 3.57 6.27
C VAL A 27 -6.50 3.59 7.17
N ALA A 28 -7.57 4.24 6.73
CA ALA A 28 -8.82 4.42 7.50
C ALA A 28 -10.04 3.85 6.78
N GLY A 29 -11.05 3.40 7.55
CA GLY A 29 -12.29 2.83 7.02
C GLY A 29 -13.10 2.08 8.07
N ALA A 30 -14.37 1.78 7.78
CA ALA A 30 -15.27 1.06 8.68
C ALA A 30 -14.77 -0.35 9.08
N ALA A 31 -15.35 -0.95 10.12
CA ALA A 31 -15.06 -2.34 10.47
C ALA A 31 -15.39 -3.26 9.28
N GLY A 32 -14.53 -4.26 9.01
CA GLY A 32 -14.70 -5.16 7.85
C GLY A 32 -14.27 -4.59 6.49
N SER A 33 -13.77 -3.35 6.40
CA SER A 33 -13.36 -2.72 5.13
C SER A 33 -12.03 -3.24 4.54
N GLY A 34 -11.44 -4.31 5.08
CA GLY A 34 -10.22 -4.91 4.54
C GLY A 34 -8.88 -4.23 4.88
N LYS A 35 -8.81 -3.31 5.86
CA LYS A 35 -7.55 -2.60 6.24
C LYS A 35 -6.40 -3.55 6.59
N THR A 36 -6.65 -4.54 7.44
CA THR A 36 -5.65 -5.55 7.83
C THR A 36 -5.22 -6.39 6.63
N THR A 37 -6.16 -6.75 5.76
CA THR A 37 -5.87 -7.48 4.53
C THR A 37 -4.97 -6.67 3.61
N LEU A 38 -5.26 -5.38 3.40
CA LEU A 38 -4.42 -4.49 2.59
C LEU A 38 -3.00 -4.38 3.15
N ALA A 39 -2.86 -4.21 4.47
CA ALA A 39 -1.55 -4.13 5.12
C ALA A 39 -0.75 -5.43 4.95
N LEU A 40 -1.39 -6.58 5.10
CA LEU A 40 -0.75 -7.88 4.90
C LEU A 40 -0.36 -8.12 3.44
N GLN A 41 -1.23 -7.76 2.48
CA GLN A 41 -0.91 -7.87 1.05
C GLN A 41 0.29 -7.00 0.70
N HIS A 42 0.35 -5.77 1.21
CA HIS A 42 1.52 -4.92 1.03
C HIS A 42 2.79 -5.53 1.64
N LEU A 43 2.70 -6.09 2.85
CA LEU A 43 3.85 -6.73 3.51
C LEU A 43 4.37 -7.93 2.73
N VAL A 44 3.48 -8.77 2.19
CA VAL A 44 3.86 -9.97 1.44
C VAL A 44 4.36 -9.63 0.04
N ASN A 45 3.66 -8.74 -0.68
CA ASN A 45 3.96 -8.45 -2.08
C ASN A 45 5.01 -7.35 -2.27
N GLY A 46 5.18 -6.46 -1.28
CA GLY A 46 6.08 -5.30 -1.34
C GLY A 46 7.46 -5.54 -0.70
N ALA A 47 7.71 -6.69 -0.06
CA ALA A 47 9.00 -7.02 0.54
C ALA A 47 10.01 -7.58 -0.49
N THR A 48 10.26 -6.83 -1.56
CA THR A 48 11.17 -7.21 -2.68
C THR A 48 12.34 -6.27 -2.83
#